data_AF-A0A929JT97-F1
#
_entry.id   AF-A0A929JT97-F1
#
_cell.length_a   1.000
_cell.length_b   1.000
_cell.length_c   1.000
_cell.angle_alpha   90.00
_cell.angle_beta   90.00
_cell.angle_gamma   90.00
#
_symmetry.space_group_name_H-M   'P 1'
#
loop_
_entity.id
_entity.type
_entity.pdbx_description
1 polymer ?
#
loop_
_entity_poly.entity_id
_entity_poly.type
_entity_poly.pdbx_seq_one_letter_code
_entity_poly.pdbx_strand_id
1 'polypeptide(L)'
;MKGEIQKWLSGLLLVLFSLIFSTGAVATDESYRVVIVPFKINAETDLSFLQEGIVDMLTSRLSWENTVVVERKDTNHALRDLAVPLNEKTARVIGARLKADYVLFGSLTIFGNSVSLDARMVDVHEKKPTLTYYNQSGKIDDVIPHINLFATEINEKFFGHSVAVRRPVKQPEERPGIYAHPETLLAGESSGLARASGEGPGFEEVRGEEAPMASAGYWKSKNFKIRIKGIALGDVDGDDKTEVVFITDHDLYVYRFEGQRFLKIKEISGKRHQRFIGVDCADINGNGLEEIFVTSLSASGQSLDSFVLESDGDDFNRVSEGDPWYYRVIEMPDLGKMLVGQRRTMNDPFVGAVYRLACVNGRYESEERIRLPKGVNVFGFAIGDIMGKTDETIVAFDEDDHIRLFGSSGGEEWKSDESYGGMNYLDINLDVGRGGTVERLYLPQRICTRDVNGDGKEEVIVASHEGFLATLFATYRRFSSGRMVCLSFKDHGLVKILQIPKVSGYISDYAIGDIDLDGIDEVVVASVRSKGTLVTAGTSSIMAYELARPGSAN
;
A
#
# COMPACT_ATOMS: atom_id res chain seq x y z
N MET A 1 -41.03 -8.15 -77.42
CA MET A 1 -41.62 -8.50 -76.11
C MET A 1 -40.99 -9.69 -75.40
N LYS A 2 -40.54 -10.77 -76.07
CA LYS A 2 -39.96 -11.95 -75.35
C LYS A 2 -38.56 -11.72 -74.74
N GLY A 3 -37.72 -10.83 -75.31
CA GLY A 3 -36.34 -10.59 -74.84
C GLY A 3 -36.21 -9.66 -73.62
N GLU A 4 -37.16 -8.75 -73.39
CA GLU A 4 -37.12 -7.85 -72.22
C GLU A 4 -37.64 -8.55 -70.96
N ILE A 5 -38.67 -9.39 -71.08
CA ILE A 5 -39.22 -10.16 -69.95
C ILE A 5 -38.16 -11.12 -69.37
N GLN A 6 -37.28 -11.66 -70.22
CA GLN A 6 -36.20 -12.55 -69.78
C GLN A 6 -35.09 -11.82 -69.01
N LYS A 7 -34.82 -10.55 -69.31
CA LYS A 7 -33.88 -9.69 -68.56
C LYS A 7 -34.46 -9.26 -67.21
N TRP A 8 -35.77 -9.02 -67.13
CA TRP A 8 -36.45 -8.75 -65.87
C TRP A 8 -36.55 -10.00 -64.98
N LEU A 9 -36.81 -11.18 -65.53
CA LEU A 9 -36.82 -12.43 -64.75
C LEU A 9 -35.43 -12.83 -64.23
N SER A 10 -34.37 -12.62 -65.02
CA SER A 10 -33.00 -12.94 -64.58
C SER A 10 -32.47 -11.92 -63.55
N GLY A 11 -32.85 -10.65 -63.65
CA GLY A 11 -32.59 -9.66 -62.60
C GLY A 11 -33.35 -9.94 -61.30
N LEU A 12 -34.62 -10.37 -61.37
CA LEU A 12 -35.42 -10.70 -60.19
C LEU A 12 -34.90 -11.98 -59.49
N LEU A 13 -34.41 -12.97 -60.25
CA LEU A 13 -33.83 -14.19 -59.69
C LEU A 13 -32.47 -13.94 -59.01
N LEU A 14 -31.66 -13.00 -59.52
CA LEU A 14 -30.37 -12.63 -58.92
C LEU A 14 -30.55 -11.79 -57.65
N VAL A 15 -31.59 -10.96 -57.58
CA VAL A 15 -31.97 -10.24 -56.34
C VAL A 15 -32.58 -11.20 -55.32
N LEU A 16 -33.38 -12.19 -55.73
CA LEU A 16 -33.90 -13.21 -54.81
C LEU A 16 -32.80 -14.14 -54.29
N PHE A 17 -31.78 -14.47 -55.10
CA PHE A 17 -30.65 -15.30 -54.67
C PHE A 17 -29.67 -14.53 -53.76
N SER A 18 -29.56 -13.20 -53.95
CA SER A 18 -28.83 -12.30 -53.05
C SER A 18 -29.51 -12.12 -51.69
N LEU A 19 -30.85 -12.22 -51.61
CA LEU A 19 -31.59 -12.09 -50.35
C LEU A 19 -31.61 -13.36 -49.50
N ILE A 20 -31.36 -14.54 -50.08
CA ILE A 20 -31.36 -15.82 -49.35
C ILE A 20 -29.97 -16.13 -48.74
N PHE A 21 -28.89 -15.52 -49.23
CA PHE A 21 -27.54 -15.64 -48.65
C PHE A 21 -27.22 -14.62 -47.54
N SER A 22 -28.21 -13.83 -47.13
CA SER A 22 -28.10 -12.90 -45.99
C SER A 22 -28.73 -13.47 -44.72
N THR A 23 -28.62 -14.77 -44.48
CA THR A 23 -28.62 -15.28 -43.11
C THR A 23 -27.28 -14.88 -42.52
N GLY A 24 -27.19 -13.63 -42.05
CA GLY A 24 -26.15 -13.27 -41.10
C GLY A 24 -26.16 -14.33 -40.01
N ALA A 25 -24.99 -14.91 -39.73
CA ALA A 25 -24.81 -15.65 -38.51
C ALA A 25 -25.26 -14.70 -37.38
N VAL A 26 -26.44 -14.96 -36.84
CA VAL A 26 -26.79 -14.46 -35.52
C VAL A 26 -25.81 -15.20 -34.63
N ALA A 27 -24.66 -14.58 -34.39
CA ALA A 27 -23.87 -14.89 -33.22
C ALA A 27 -24.82 -14.60 -32.06
N THR A 28 -25.47 -15.65 -31.56
CA THR A 28 -26.14 -15.61 -30.28
C THR A 28 -25.06 -15.25 -29.30
N ASP A 29 -25.12 -14.02 -28.80
CA ASP A 29 -24.30 -13.55 -27.69
C ASP A 29 -24.77 -14.35 -26.46
N GLU A 30 -24.28 -15.59 -26.35
CA GLU A 30 -24.58 -16.49 -25.25
C GLU A 30 -23.91 -15.91 -24.00
N SER A 31 -24.67 -15.11 -23.26
CA SER A 31 -24.26 -14.65 -21.94
C SER A 31 -24.36 -15.81 -20.95
N TYR A 32 -23.25 -16.22 -20.37
CA TYR A 32 -23.19 -17.27 -19.35
C TYR A 32 -23.45 -16.70 -17.96
N ARG A 33 -24.34 -17.33 -17.19
CA ARG A 33 -24.59 -16.94 -15.80
C ARG A 33 -23.86 -17.89 -14.85
N VAL A 34 -22.95 -17.35 -14.03
CA VAL A 34 -22.06 -18.13 -13.16
C VAL A 34 -22.37 -17.84 -11.69
N VAL A 35 -22.53 -18.88 -10.88
CA VAL A 35 -22.62 -18.77 -9.41
C VAL A 35 -21.30 -19.19 -8.79
N ILE A 36 -20.76 -18.34 -7.90
CA ILE A 36 -19.55 -18.64 -7.13
C ILE A 36 -19.97 -18.88 -5.69
N VAL A 37 -19.87 -20.13 -5.25
CA VAL A 37 -20.16 -20.53 -3.87
C VAL A 37 -18.95 -20.19 -2.99
N PRO A 38 -19.15 -19.61 -1.78
CA PRO A 38 -18.06 -19.35 -0.85
C PRO A 38 -17.23 -20.62 -0.58
N PHE A 39 -15.92 -20.53 -0.82
CA PHE A 39 -15.01 -21.66 -0.68
C PHE A 39 -14.93 -22.11 0.77
N LYS A 40 -15.01 -23.41 1.04
CA LYS A 40 -14.83 -23.91 2.40
C LYS A 40 -13.37 -23.73 2.83
N ILE A 41 -13.12 -23.00 3.91
CA ILE A 41 -11.77 -22.85 4.45
C ILE A 41 -11.57 -23.83 5.61
N ASN A 42 -10.59 -24.72 5.48
CA ASN A 42 -10.14 -25.60 6.56
C ASN A 42 -8.79 -25.08 7.05
N ALA A 43 -8.76 -24.40 8.19
CA ALA A 43 -7.54 -23.85 8.78
C ALA A 43 -7.60 -23.89 10.32
N GLU A 44 -6.43 -23.81 10.96
CA GLU A 44 -6.33 -23.75 12.44
C GLU A 44 -6.80 -22.41 13.03
N THR A 45 -6.88 -21.36 12.19
CA THR A 45 -7.33 -20.02 12.57
C THR A 45 -8.53 -19.58 11.74
N ASP A 46 -9.30 -18.62 12.24
CA ASP A 46 -10.43 -18.05 11.50
C ASP A 46 -9.92 -17.21 10.32
N LEU A 47 -10.22 -17.68 9.11
CA LEU A 47 -9.83 -17.07 7.84
C LEU A 47 -11.08 -16.72 7.00
N SER A 48 -12.17 -16.33 7.65
CA SER A 48 -13.39 -15.89 6.95
C SER A 48 -13.14 -14.76 5.94
N PHE A 49 -12.17 -13.88 6.21
CA PHE A 49 -11.73 -12.84 5.26
C PHE A 49 -11.14 -13.41 3.96
N LEU A 50 -10.48 -14.58 4.04
CA LEU A 50 -9.88 -15.23 2.88
C LEU A 50 -10.96 -15.85 2.00
N GLN A 51 -12.00 -16.42 2.62
CA GLN A 51 -13.18 -16.91 1.91
C GLN A 51 -13.84 -15.80 1.09
N GLU A 52 -14.02 -14.61 1.67
CA GLU A 52 -14.59 -13.45 0.98
C GLU A 52 -13.69 -12.96 -0.16
N GLY A 53 -12.38 -12.84 0.08
CA GLY A 53 -11.41 -12.40 -0.94
C GLY A 53 -11.34 -13.34 -2.14
N ILE A 54 -11.41 -14.67 -1.93
CA ILE A 54 -11.44 -15.65 -3.02
C ILE A 54 -12.67 -15.45 -3.91
N VAL A 55 -13.85 -15.22 -3.31
CA VAL A 55 -15.09 -14.99 -4.06
C VAL A 55 -14.99 -13.72 -4.89
N ASP A 56 -14.43 -12.64 -4.35
CA ASP A 56 -14.25 -11.38 -5.09
C ASP A 56 -13.28 -11.53 -6.25
N MET A 57 -12.14 -12.20 -6.03
CA MET A 57 -11.17 -12.45 -7.10
C MET A 57 -11.77 -13.26 -8.24
N LEU A 58 -12.49 -14.34 -7.92
CA LEU A 58 -13.14 -15.17 -8.92
C LEU A 58 -14.26 -14.40 -9.61
N THR A 59 -15.00 -13.55 -8.89
CA THR A 59 -16.04 -12.69 -9.49
C THR A 59 -15.43 -11.75 -10.52
N SER A 60 -14.36 -11.05 -10.16
CA SER A 60 -13.66 -10.13 -11.06
C SER A 60 -13.11 -10.84 -12.30
N ARG A 61 -12.45 -12.00 -12.12
CA ARG A 61 -11.79 -12.71 -13.22
C ARG A 61 -12.74 -13.47 -14.14
N LEU A 62 -13.90 -13.88 -13.64
CA LEU A 62 -14.91 -14.60 -14.43
C LEU A 62 -15.94 -13.66 -15.05
N SER A 63 -16.04 -12.40 -14.59
CA SER A 63 -16.90 -11.40 -15.21
C SER A 63 -16.26 -10.90 -16.51
N TRP A 64 -16.90 -11.17 -17.64
CA TRP A 64 -16.48 -10.76 -18.98
C TRP A 64 -17.70 -10.24 -19.76
N GLU A 65 -17.50 -9.66 -20.95
CA GLU A 65 -18.58 -9.11 -21.80
C GLU A 65 -19.78 -10.08 -21.97
N ASN A 66 -19.52 -11.39 -21.97
CA ASN A 66 -20.52 -12.46 -22.10
C ASN A 66 -20.63 -13.38 -20.87
N THR A 67 -20.17 -12.95 -19.69
CA THR A 67 -20.31 -13.74 -18.44
C THR A 67 -20.77 -12.86 -17.29
N VAL A 68 -21.91 -13.20 -16.71
CA VAL A 68 -22.51 -12.50 -15.56
C VAL A 68 -22.39 -13.38 -14.33
N VAL A 69 -21.65 -12.91 -13.33
CA VAL A 69 -21.55 -13.58 -12.03
C VAL A 69 -22.75 -13.17 -11.15
N VAL A 70 -23.42 -14.15 -10.54
CA VAL A 70 -24.55 -13.91 -9.63
C VAL A 70 -24.07 -13.23 -8.36
N GLU A 71 -24.84 -12.22 -7.90
CA GLU A 71 -24.51 -11.46 -6.71
C GLU A 71 -24.33 -12.37 -5.47
N ARG A 72 -23.33 -12.02 -4.66
CA ARG A 72 -22.97 -12.74 -3.43
C ARG A 72 -24.15 -12.87 -2.46
N LYS A 73 -24.98 -11.83 -2.34
CA LYS A 73 -26.14 -11.81 -1.42
C LYS A 73 -27.16 -12.87 -1.79
N ASP A 74 -27.46 -13.01 -3.08
CA ASP A 74 -28.41 -13.99 -3.60
C ASP A 74 -27.88 -15.42 -3.45
N THR A 75 -26.57 -15.59 -3.72
CA THR A 75 -25.88 -16.87 -3.52
C THR A 75 -25.91 -17.29 -2.05
N ASN A 76 -25.54 -16.40 -1.14
CA ASN A 76 -25.57 -16.67 0.30
C ASN A 76 -26.98 -16.94 0.83
N HIS A 77 -27.99 -16.24 0.31
CA HIS A 77 -29.39 -16.50 0.66
C HIS A 77 -29.84 -17.89 0.21
N ALA A 78 -29.49 -18.30 -1.02
CA ALA A 78 -29.81 -19.62 -1.54
C ALA A 78 -29.13 -20.77 -0.78
N LEU A 79 -27.98 -20.52 -0.15
CA LEU A 79 -27.21 -21.49 0.63
C LEU A 79 -27.74 -21.70 2.06
N ARG A 80 -28.50 -20.75 2.65
CA ARG A 80 -29.03 -20.85 4.03
C ARG A 80 -29.94 -22.06 4.26
N ASP A 81 -30.60 -22.52 3.21
CA ASP A 81 -31.55 -23.63 3.26
C ASP A 81 -30.88 -25.01 2.99
N LEU A 82 -29.55 -25.05 2.81
CA LEU A 82 -28.80 -26.23 2.39
C LEU A 82 -27.74 -26.62 3.43
N ALA A 83 -27.79 -27.87 3.91
CA ALA A 83 -26.74 -28.43 4.75
C ALA A 83 -25.55 -28.98 3.91
N VAL A 84 -24.33 -28.66 4.35
CA VAL A 84 -23.01 -29.04 3.78
C VAL A 84 -22.72 -30.54 4.06
N PRO A 85 -22.03 -31.31 3.17
CA PRO A 85 -21.10 -30.88 2.12
C PRO A 85 -21.70 -30.59 0.75
N LEU A 86 -21.25 -29.47 0.17
CA LEU A 86 -21.43 -29.13 -1.24
C LEU A 86 -20.75 -30.18 -2.12
N ASN A 87 -21.54 -30.79 -2.99
CA ASN A 87 -21.10 -31.73 -4.02
C ASN A 87 -21.76 -31.35 -5.35
N GLU A 88 -21.42 -32.04 -6.43
CA GLU A 88 -21.92 -31.70 -7.78
C GLU A 88 -23.44 -31.71 -7.86
N LYS A 89 -24.11 -32.64 -7.16
CA LYS A 89 -25.57 -32.72 -7.12
C LYS A 89 -26.17 -31.48 -6.45
N THR A 90 -25.63 -31.06 -5.31
CA THR A 90 -26.08 -29.86 -4.60
C THR A 90 -25.75 -28.59 -5.38
N ALA A 91 -24.60 -28.55 -6.06
CA ALA A 91 -24.21 -27.44 -6.92
C ALA A 91 -25.21 -27.24 -8.07
N ARG A 92 -25.65 -28.31 -8.75
CA ARG A 92 -26.70 -28.25 -9.78
C ARG A 92 -28.02 -27.69 -9.25
N VAL A 93 -28.42 -28.08 -8.03
CA VAL A 93 -29.65 -27.58 -7.39
C VAL A 93 -29.56 -26.07 -7.12
N ILE A 94 -28.41 -25.59 -6.61
CA ILE A 94 -28.17 -24.16 -6.37
C ILE A 94 -28.18 -23.39 -7.69
N GLY A 95 -27.47 -23.92 -8.70
CA GLY A 95 -27.42 -23.33 -10.03
C GLY A 95 -28.81 -23.20 -10.66
N ALA A 96 -29.62 -24.25 -10.60
CA ALA A 96 -31.00 -24.23 -11.08
C ALA A 96 -31.88 -23.20 -10.34
N ARG A 97 -31.74 -23.10 -9.00
CA ARG A 97 -32.47 -22.12 -8.18
C ARG A 97 -32.12 -20.68 -8.54
N LEU A 98 -30.85 -20.43 -8.84
CA LEU A 98 -30.31 -19.11 -9.19
C LEU A 98 -30.32 -18.83 -10.70
N LYS A 99 -30.89 -19.74 -11.50
CA LYS A 99 -30.93 -19.68 -12.98
C LYS A 99 -29.54 -19.51 -13.60
N ALA A 100 -28.54 -20.16 -13.02
CA ALA A 100 -27.17 -20.14 -13.50
C ALA A 100 -26.89 -21.30 -14.45
N ASP A 101 -25.96 -21.08 -15.38
CA ASP A 101 -25.46 -22.10 -16.30
C ASP A 101 -24.30 -22.87 -15.68
N TYR A 102 -23.52 -22.20 -14.82
CA TYR A 102 -22.37 -22.79 -14.16
C TYR A 102 -22.33 -22.49 -12.66
N VAL A 103 -21.81 -23.44 -11.88
CA VAL A 103 -21.58 -23.29 -10.45
C VAL A 103 -20.14 -23.65 -10.10
N LEU A 104 -19.43 -22.70 -9.51
CA LEU A 104 -18.08 -22.84 -9.00
C LEU A 104 -18.10 -23.03 -7.48
N PHE A 105 -17.50 -24.10 -6.99
CA PHE A 105 -17.35 -24.36 -5.55
C PHE A 105 -16.05 -25.09 -5.27
N GLY A 106 -15.58 -25.04 -4.02
CA GLY A 106 -14.34 -25.71 -3.64
C GLY A 106 -14.00 -25.56 -2.16
N SER A 107 -12.81 -26.00 -1.82
CA SER A 107 -12.22 -25.84 -0.50
C SER A 107 -10.76 -25.44 -0.57
N LEU A 108 -10.35 -24.61 0.38
CA LEU A 108 -8.97 -24.27 0.65
C LEU A 108 -8.60 -24.88 2.00
N THR A 109 -7.54 -25.68 2.04
CA THR A 109 -7.02 -26.28 3.28
C THR A 109 -5.65 -25.70 3.57
N ILE A 110 -5.47 -25.18 4.78
CA ILE A 110 -4.22 -24.59 5.26
C ILE A 110 -3.77 -25.36 6.50
N PHE A 111 -2.58 -25.92 6.43
CA PHE A 111 -1.97 -26.68 7.53
C PHE A 111 -0.50 -26.33 7.64
N GLY A 112 -0.10 -25.72 8.77
CA GLY A 112 1.21 -25.11 8.92
C GLY A 112 1.49 -24.07 7.83
N ASN A 113 2.58 -24.26 7.08
CA ASN A 113 2.93 -23.41 5.92
C ASN A 113 2.35 -23.92 4.59
N SER A 114 1.71 -25.10 4.59
CA SER A 114 1.20 -25.71 3.36
C SER A 114 -0.24 -25.28 3.07
N VAL A 115 -0.53 -25.08 1.79
CA VAL A 115 -1.86 -24.75 1.29
C VAL A 115 -2.25 -25.72 0.20
N SER A 116 -3.48 -26.20 0.24
CA SER A 116 -4.10 -27.00 -0.82
C SER A 116 -5.42 -26.37 -1.24
N LEU A 117 -5.64 -26.28 -2.55
CA LEU A 117 -6.87 -25.79 -3.17
C LEU A 117 -7.50 -26.93 -3.99
N ASP A 118 -8.75 -27.27 -3.68
CA ASP A 118 -9.60 -28.16 -4.48
C ASP A 118 -10.81 -27.36 -4.95
N ALA A 119 -11.02 -27.28 -6.27
CA ALA A 119 -12.08 -26.50 -6.86
C ALA A 119 -12.77 -27.24 -8.01
N ARG A 120 -14.07 -27.01 -8.18
CA ARG A 120 -14.89 -27.62 -9.23
C ARG A 120 -15.81 -26.62 -9.89
N MET A 121 -15.89 -26.70 -11.21
CA MET A 121 -16.83 -25.94 -12.04
C MET A 121 -17.84 -26.92 -12.66
N VAL A 122 -19.11 -26.81 -12.27
CA VAL A 122 -20.19 -27.70 -12.69
C VAL A 122 -21.10 -26.98 -13.68
N ASP A 123 -21.31 -27.59 -14.85
CA ASP A 123 -22.35 -27.21 -15.80
C ASP A 123 -23.72 -27.68 -15.29
N VAL A 124 -24.63 -26.75 -15.02
CA VAL A 124 -25.97 -27.03 -14.47
C VAL A 124 -26.82 -27.86 -15.45
N HIS A 125 -26.58 -27.73 -16.76
CA HIS A 125 -27.37 -28.37 -17.83
C HIS A 125 -26.80 -29.70 -18.31
N GLU A 126 -25.71 -30.20 -17.70
CA GLU A 126 -25.05 -31.48 -18.05
C GLU A 126 -24.51 -31.54 -19.49
N LYS A 127 -24.27 -30.39 -20.13
CA LYS A 127 -23.74 -30.35 -21.51
C LYS A 127 -22.23 -30.57 -21.56
N LYS A 128 -21.51 -30.09 -20.54
CA LYS A 128 -20.05 -30.22 -20.39
C LYS A 128 -19.68 -31.04 -19.14
N PRO A 129 -18.56 -31.79 -19.17
CA PRO A 129 -18.04 -32.47 -17.99
C PRO A 129 -17.61 -31.48 -16.91
N THR A 130 -17.74 -31.86 -15.63
CA THR A 130 -17.26 -31.07 -14.49
C THR A 130 -15.75 -30.87 -14.60
N LEU A 131 -15.26 -29.63 -14.54
CA LEU A 131 -13.83 -29.38 -14.39
C LEU A 131 -13.45 -29.48 -12.92
N THR A 132 -12.37 -30.20 -12.66
CA THR A 132 -11.74 -30.27 -11.35
C THR A 132 -10.35 -29.67 -11.41
N TYR A 133 -10.03 -28.85 -10.43
CA TYR A 133 -8.72 -28.24 -10.27
C TYR A 133 -8.20 -28.55 -8.88
N TYR A 134 -6.95 -29.00 -8.82
CA TYR A 134 -6.24 -29.29 -7.58
C TYR A 134 -4.85 -28.69 -7.64
N ASN A 135 -4.46 -27.97 -6.59
CA ASN A 135 -3.10 -27.44 -6.46
C ASN A 135 -2.66 -27.42 -4.98
N GLN A 136 -1.36 -27.61 -4.73
CA GLN A 136 -0.76 -27.57 -3.41
C GLN A 136 0.58 -26.82 -3.41
N SER A 137 0.80 -25.94 -2.43
CA SER A 137 2.05 -25.22 -2.20
C SER A 137 2.58 -25.43 -0.78
N GLY A 138 3.87 -25.16 -0.60
CA GLY A 138 4.56 -25.11 0.69
C GLY A 138 4.58 -23.72 1.35
N LYS A 139 3.95 -22.71 0.74
CA LYS A 139 3.85 -21.35 1.28
C LYS A 139 2.42 -20.85 1.20
N ILE A 140 1.98 -20.15 2.25
CA ILE A 140 0.66 -19.52 2.31
C ILE A 140 0.52 -18.35 1.32
N ASP A 141 1.64 -17.72 0.95
CA ASP A 141 1.68 -16.62 -0.01
C ASP A 141 1.29 -17.05 -1.45
N ASP A 142 1.34 -18.36 -1.74
CA ASP A 142 1.06 -18.92 -3.07
C ASP A 142 -0.45 -19.12 -3.35
N VAL A 143 -1.34 -18.88 -2.37
CA VAL A 143 -2.80 -19.01 -2.55
C VAL A 143 -3.29 -18.17 -3.73
N ILE A 144 -2.81 -16.94 -3.88
CA ILE A 144 -3.22 -16.00 -4.93
C ILE A 144 -2.76 -16.44 -6.31
N PRO A 145 -1.47 -16.75 -6.56
CA PRO A 145 -1.03 -17.36 -7.81
C PRO A 145 -1.87 -18.56 -8.22
N HIS A 146 -2.28 -19.40 -7.27
CA HIS A 146 -3.08 -20.59 -7.56
C HIS A 146 -4.53 -20.28 -7.93
N ILE A 147 -5.18 -19.35 -7.23
CA ILE A 147 -6.53 -18.88 -7.59
C ILE A 147 -6.50 -18.15 -8.95
N ASN A 148 -5.44 -17.40 -9.22
CA ASN A 148 -5.24 -16.69 -10.49
C ASN A 148 -5.06 -17.66 -11.66
N LEU A 149 -4.20 -18.67 -11.49
CA LEU A 149 -3.98 -19.71 -12.47
C LEU A 149 -5.28 -20.49 -12.72
N PHE A 150 -6.00 -20.83 -11.65
CA PHE A 150 -7.27 -21.51 -11.75
C PHE A 150 -8.33 -20.73 -12.53
N ALA A 151 -8.52 -19.45 -12.23
CA ALA A 151 -9.46 -18.59 -12.95
C ALA A 151 -9.07 -18.45 -14.44
N THR A 152 -7.76 -18.39 -14.72
CA THR A 152 -7.24 -18.37 -16.10
C THR A 152 -7.59 -19.67 -16.83
N GLU A 153 -7.37 -20.83 -16.20
CA GLU A 153 -7.73 -22.11 -16.79
C GLU A 153 -9.23 -22.24 -17.03
N ILE A 154 -10.09 -21.69 -16.15
CA ILE A 154 -11.54 -21.63 -16.38
C ILE A 154 -11.85 -20.78 -17.63
N ASN A 155 -11.28 -19.58 -17.72
CA ASN A 155 -11.52 -18.70 -18.86
C ASN A 155 -11.06 -19.32 -20.18
N GLU A 156 -9.89 -19.95 -20.20
CA GLU A 156 -9.34 -20.60 -21.38
C GLU A 156 -10.13 -21.86 -21.78
N LYS A 157 -10.36 -22.77 -20.83
CA LYS A 157 -10.95 -24.08 -21.13
C LYS A 157 -12.47 -24.04 -21.27
N PHE A 158 -13.16 -23.13 -20.57
CA PHE A 158 -14.63 -23.09 -20.51
C PHE A 158 -15.26 -21.99 -21.34
N PHE A 159 -14.64 -20.80 -21.36
CA PHE A 159 -15.16 -19.63 -22.06
C PHE A 159 -14.39 -19.32 -23.35
N GLY A 160 -13.27 -20.02 -23.62
CA GLY A 160 -12.48 -19.85 -24.84
C GLY A 160 -11.69 -18.55 -24.90
N HIS A 161 -11.58 -17.83 -23.78
CA HIS A 161 -10.90 -16.55 -23.68
C HIS A 161 -9.46 -16.78 -23.23
N SER A 162 -8.49 -16.47 -24.10
CA SER A 162 -7.07 -16.54 -23.73
C SER A 162 -6.67 -15.23 -23.07
N VAL A 163 -6.49 -15.27 -21.75
CA VAL A 163 -5.93 -14.15 -20.99
C VAL A 163 -4.42 -14.34 -21.00
N ALA A 164 -3.70 -13.43 -21.66
CA ALA A 164 -2.24 -13.42 -21.62
C ALA A 164 -1.75 -13.12 -20.18
N VAL A 165 -1.57 -14.16 -19.38
CA VAL A 165 -0.84 -14.07 -18.12
C VAL A 165 0.63 -13.87 -18.49
N ARG A 166 1.19 -12.70 -18.15
CA ARG A 166 2.66 -12.57 -18.04
C ARG A 166 3.11 -13.63 -17.03
N ARG A 167 3.68 -14.73 -17.55
CA ARG A 167 4.30 -15.76 -16.70
C ARG A 167 5.33 -15.06 -15.82
N PRO A 168 5.36 -15.32 -14.51
CA PRO A 168 6.54 -15.01 -13.73
C PRO A 168 7.72 -15.69 -14.42
N VAL A 169 8.75 -14.92 -14.75
CA VAL A 169 10.04 -15.48 -15.14
C VAL A 169 10.41 -16.45 -14.02
N LYS A 170 10.70 -17.70 -14.36
CA LYS A 170 11.23 -18.66 -13.38
C LYS A 170 12.48 -18.04 -12.75
N GLN A 171 12.36 -17.58 -11.51
CA GLN A 171 13.53 -17.35 -10.67
C GLN A 171 14.28 -18.69 -10.58
N PRO A 172 15.59 -18.70 -10.83
CA PRO A 172 16.42 -19.87 -10.54
C PRO A 172 16.17 -20.28 -9.08
N GLU A 173 16.00 -21.59 -8.86
CA GLU A 173 15.90 -22.16 -7.52
C GLU A 173 17.08 -21.69 -6.67
N GLU A 174 16.82 -20.79 -5.72
CA GLU A 174 17.76 -20.47 -4.66
C GLU A 174 17.96 -21.72 -3.81
N ARG A 175 19.16 -22.28 -3.90
CA ARG A 175 19.71 -23.20 -2.90
C ARG A 175 19.57 -22.53 -1.52
N PRO A 176 19.38 -23.30 -0.43
CA PRO A 176 19.18 -22.75 0.90
C PRO A 176 20.40 -21.93 1.32
N GLY A 177 20.31 -20.62 1.10
CA GLY A 177 21.27 -19.62 1.51
C GLY A 177 20.98 -19.22 2.95
N ILE A 178 22.04 -19.17 3.74
CA ILE A 178 22.06 -18.80 5.15
C ILE A 178 21.71 -17.32 5.27
N TYR A 179 20.42 -16.98 5.24
CA TYR A 179 19.91 -15.65 5.59
C TYR A 179 18.77 -15.81 6.59
N ALA A 180 19.16 -15.98 7.84
CA ALA A 180 18.27 -15.90 8.97
C ALA A 180 17.66 -14.48 9.03
N HIS A 181 16.36 -14.37 9.30
CA HIS A 181 15.76 -13.10 9.70
C HIS A 181 16.56 -12.51 10.88
N PRO A 182 16.78 -11.19 10.99
CA PRO A 182 17.54 -10.60 12.11
C PRO A 182 16.90 -10.90 13.48
N GLU A 183 15.61 -11.25 13.53
CA GLU A 183 14.93 -11.74 14.74
C GLU A 183 15.39 -13.15 15.19
N THR A 184 15.94 -13.97 14.28
CA THR A 184 16.56 -15.27 14.62
C THR A 184 17.98 -15.12 15.19
N LEU A 185 18.65 -13.98 14.94
CA LEU A 185 19.99 -13.69 15.48
C LEU A 185 19.96 -13.10 16.90
N LEU A 186 18.81 -12.57 17.34
CA LEU A 186 18.63 -11.96 18.67
C LEU A 186 18.11 -12.94 19.74
N ALA A 187 17.98 -14.22 19.41
CA ALA A 187 17.54 -15.26 20.36
C ALA A 187 18.68 -15.83 21.25
N GLY A 188 19.91 -15.33 21.11
CA GLY A 188 21.06 -15.74 21.92
C GLY A 188 21.89 -14.54 22.36
N GLU A 189 21.88 -14.29 23.66
CA GLU A 189 22.89 -13.61 24.50
C GLU A 189 23.60 -12.32 24.00
N SER A 190 23.49 -11.31 24.85
CA SER A 190 24.23 -10.04 24.85
C SER A 190 25.76 -10.20 24.83
N SER A 191 26.44 -9.53 23.89
CA SER A 191 27.76 -8.85 24.01
C SER A 191 28.26 -8.56 22.59
N GLY A 192 28.63 -7.33 22.22
CA GLY A 192 29.97 -6.77 22.43
C GLY A 192 30.62 -6.49 21.06
N LEU A 193 30.76 -5.21 20.70
CA LEU A 193 31.44 -4.77 19.47
C LEU A 193 32.95 -4.99 19.59
N ALA A 194 33.55 -5.74 18.65
CA ALA A 194 35.00 -5.78 18.45
C ALA A 194 35.34 -5.94 16.96
N ARG A 195 36.12 -4.98 16.44
CA ARG A 195 36.75 -4.98 15.11
C ARG A 195 37.84 -6.05 15.04
N ALA A 196 37.99 -6.71 13.90
CA ALA A 196 39.21 -7.44 13.55
C ALA A 196 39.55 -7.26 12.07
N SER A 197 40.77 -6.77 11.84
CA SER A 197 41.45 -6.56 10.57
C SER A 197 42.23 -7.82 10.14
N GLY A 198 42.41 -8.01 8.83
CA GLY A 198 43.35 -8.99 8.26
C GLY A 198 43.37 -8.98 6.73
N GLU A 199 44.55 -8.71 6.14
CA GLU A 199 44.82 -8.57 4.70
C GLU A 199 45.20 -9.90 4.00
N GLY A 200 44.77 -10.03 2.73
CA GLY A 200 45.48 -10.65 1.59
C GLY A 200 45.09 -12.07 1.13
N PRO A 201 45.34 -12.48 -0.15
CA PRO A 201 45.23 -11.74 -1.40
C PRO A 201 44.43 -12.48 -2.53
N GLY A 202 43.77 -11.69 -3.39
CA GLY A 202 43.70 -11.84 -4.86
C GLY A 202 42.86 -12.96 -5.50
N PHE A 203 41.71 -12.60 -6.08
CA PHE A 203 41.30 -12.93 -7.47
C PHE A 203 40.25 -11.91 -7.92
N GLU A 204 40.53 -11.18 -9.00
CA GLU A 204 39.58 -10.28 -9.68
C GLU A 204 38.50 -11.09 -10.40
N GLU A 205 37.23 -10.86 -10.08
CA GLU A 205 36.12 -11.16 -10.98
C GLU A 205 35.14 -9.98 -10.95
N VAL A 206 35.25 -9.12 -11.97
CA VAL A 206 34.35 -8.00 -12.23
C VAL A 206 32.97 -8.55 -12.62
N ARG A 207 32.00 -8.48 -11.70
CA ARG A 207 30.56 -8.63 -11.97
C ARG A 207 29.76 -7.76 -11.00
N GLY A 208 28.89 -6.92 -11.58
CA GLY A 208 28.13 -5.84 -10.95
C GLY A 208 27.70 -6.09 -9.50
N GLU A 209 28.27 -5.28 -8.63
CA GLU A 209 27.96 -5.21 -7.21
C GLU A 209 26.63 -4.47 -7.01
N GLU A 210 25.54 -5.20 -6.79
CA GLU A 210 24.56 -4.75 -5.83
C GLU A 210 25.25 -4.83 -4.47
N ALA A 211 25.87 -3.74 -4.03
CA ALA A 211 26.48 -3.68 -2.71
C ALA A 211 25.36 -3.70 -1.66
N PRO A 212 25.23 -4.76 -0.83
CA PRO A 212 24.42 -4.65 0.36
C PRO A 212 25.10 -3.61 1.25
N MET A 213 24.36 -2.58 1.69
CA MET A 213 24.83 -1.88 2.87
C MET A 213 24.82 -2.91 4.00
N ALA A 214 26.01 -3.26 4.48
CA ALA A 214 26.12 -3.67 5.86
C ALA A 214 25.58 -2.49 6.67
N SER A 215 24.39 -2.63 7.26
CA SER A 215 23.87 -1.63 8.19
C SER A 215 24.93 -1.46 9.28
N ALA A 216 25.66 -0.33 9.26
CA ALA A 216 26.70 -0.02 10.21
C ALA A 216 26.14 0.13 11.64
N GLY A 217 24.85 0.45 11.73
CA GLY A 217 24.05 0.48 12.95
C GLY A 217 22.62 0.00 12.68
N TYR A 218 22.11 -0.86 13.55
CA TYR A 218 20.71 -1.25 13.59
C TYR A 218 20.24 -1.30 15.04
N TRP A 219 19.12 -0.64 15.30
CA TRP A 219 18.46 -0.70 16.59
C TRP A 219 16.97 -0.97 16.43
N LYS A 220 16.40 -1.66 17.43
CA LYS A 220 14.96 -1.94 17.50
C LYS A 220 14.44 -1.81 18.93
N SER A 221 13.32 -1.12 19.05
CA SER A 221 12.59 -0.98 20.30
C SER A 221 12.02 -2.30 20.82
N LYS A 222 11.63 -2.31 22.10
CA LYS A 222 10.67 -3.32 22.57
C LYS A 222 9.36 -3.19 21.79
N ASN A 223 8.62 -4.30 21.70
CA ASN A 223 7.29 -4.28 21.09
C ASN A 223 6.31 -3.46 21.94
N PHE A 224 5.62 -2.53 21.31
CA PHE A 224 4.49 -1.81 21.91
C PHE A 224 3.19 -2.53 21.59
N LYS A 225 2.29 -2.67 22.58
CA LYS A 225 0.94 -3.21 22.38
C LYS A 225 -0.06 -2.13 21.94
N ILE A 226 0.37 -1.27 21.02
CA ILE A 226 -0.39 -0.18 20.42
C ILE A 226 -0.16 -0.21 18.92
N ARG A 227 -1.08 0.38 18.14
CA ARG A 227 -0.89 0.65 16.72
C ARG A 227 -0.33 2.06 16.55
N ILE A 228 0.91 2.18 16.13
CA ILE A 228 1.50 3.46 15.72
C ILE A 228 0.95 3.83 14.34
N LYS A 229 0.65 5.12 14.14
CA LYS A 229 0.09 5.66 12.89
C LYS A 229 1.01 6.65 12.20
N GLY A 230 1.74 7.44 12.97
CA GLY A 230 2.62 8.50 12.51
C GLY A 230 3.84 8.63 13.43
N ILE A 231 4.96 9.06 12.85
CA ILE A 231 6.22 9.32 13.55
C ILE A 231 6.86 10.60 13.01
N ALA A 232 7.54 11.32 13.88
CA ALA A 232 8.30 12.53 13.58
C ALA A 232 9.54 12.59 14.47
N LEU A 233 10.55 13.33 14.03
CA LEU A 233 11.80 13.56 14.74
C LEU A 233 12.01 15.06 14.90
N GLY A 234 12.46 15.48 16.08
CA GLY A 234 12.72 16.90 16.37
C GLY A 234 13.19 17.13 17.79
N ASP A 235 13.90 18.22 18.02
CA ASP A 235 14.22 18.73 19.37
C ASP A 235 13.01 19.48 19.91
N VAL A 236 12.16 18.75 20.63
CA VAL A 236 10.84 19.25 21.07
C VAL A 236 10.84 19.66 22.54
N ASP A 237 11.95 19.44 23.26
CA ASP A 237 12.13 19.93 24.62
C ASP A 237 13.27 20.96 24.79
N GLY A 238 14.00 21.25 23.71
CA GLY A 238 14.94 22.37 23.60
C GLY A 238 16.30 22.07 24.24
N ASP A 239 16.70 20.79 24.29
CA ASP A 239 17.97 20.35 24.87
C ASP A 239 19.04 19.95 23.83
N ASP A 240 18.82 20.32 22.56
CA ASP A 240 19.64 20.02 21.40
C ASP A 240 19.76 18.51 21.09
N LYS A 241 18.82 17.68 21.60
CA LYS A 241 18.74 16.25 21.27
C LYS A 241 17.48 15.96 20.47
N THR A 242 17.57 14.93 19.63
CA THR A 242 16.44 14.52 18.79
C THR A 242 15.48 13.60 19.57
N GLU A 243 14.24 14.02 19.72
CA GLU A 243 13.16 13.15 20.21
C GLU A 243 12.49 12.40 19.07
N VAL A 244 12.07 11.18 19.38
CA VAL A 244 11.15 10.39 18.57
C VAL A 244 9.74 10.61 19.06
N VAL A 245 8.97 11.36 18.28
CA VAL A 245 7.55 11.62 18.53
C VAL A 245 6.70 10.66 17.70
N PHE A 246 5.77 9.96 18.33
CA PHE A 246 4.85 9.08 17.59
C PHE A 246 3.44 9.09 18.16
N ILE A 247 2.47 8.75 17.31
CA ILE A 247 1.04 8.82 17.65
C ILE A 247 0.32 7.49 17.45
N THR A 248 -0.72 7.28 18.26
CA THR A 248 -1.78 6.29 18.03
C THR A 248 -3.03 6.98 17.48
N ASP A 249 -4.22 6.38 17.62
CA ASP A 249 -5.47 7.05 17.30
C ASP A 249 -5.78 8.23 18.25
N HIS A 250 -5.28 8.20 19.49
CA HIS A 250 -5.70 9.13 20.53
C HIS A 250 -4.57 9.62 21.43
N ASP A 251 -3.39 9.00 21.40
CA ASP A 251 -2.30 9.33 22.30
C ASP A 251 -1.06 9.71 21.48
N LEU A 252 -0.33 10.70 21.98
CA LEU A 252 0.97 11.11 21.50
C LEU A 252 2.03 10.71 22.52
N TYR A 253 3.18 10.26 22.02
CA TYR A 253 4.30 9.80 22.82
C TYR A 253 5.55 10.55 22.40
N VAL A 254 6.30 11.04 23.37
CA VAL A 254 7.63 11.65 23.19
C VAL A 254 8.65 10.73 23.85
N TYR A 255 9.61 10.26 23.07
CA TYR A 255 10.66 9.36 23.52
C TYR A 255 12.02 9.91 23.11
N ARG A 256 13.05 9.56 23.87
CA ARG A 256 14.45 9.84 23.52
C ARG A 256 15.25 8.56 23.45
N PHE A 257 16.14 8.49 22.47
CA PHE A 257 17.14 7.45 22.37
C PHE A 257 18.43 7.94 23.04
N GLU A 258 18.81 7.35 24.17
CA GLU A 258 20.01 7.74 24.90
C GLU A 258 20.68 6.52 25.55
N GLY A 259 21.98 6.36 25.33
CA GLY A 259 22.75 5.27 25.93
C GLY A 259 22.19 3.88 25.62
N GLN A 260 21.78 3.65 24.36
CA GLN A 260 21.14 2.41 23.88
C GLN A 260 19.77 2.11 24.51
N ARG A 261 19.14 3.10 25.15
CA ARG A 261 17.81 2.99 25.75
C ARG A 261 16.84 3.91 25.04
N PHE A 262 15.63 3.43 24.85
CA PHE A 262 14.52 4.21 24.33
C PHE A 262 13.57 4.57 25.47
N LEU A 263 13.74 5.78 25.98
CA LEU A 263 13.13 6.26 27.21
C LEU A 263 11.91 7.11 26.89
N LYS A 264 10.78 6.84 27.55
CA LYS A 264 9.59 7.67 27.45
C LYS A 264 9.83 8.96 28.24
N ILE A 265 9.73 10.11 27.57
CA ILE A 265 9.71 11.43 28.20
C ILE A 265 8.27 11.79 28.59
N LYS A 266 7.35 11.72 27.62
CA LYS A 266 5.95 12.12 27.80
C LYS A 266 4.97 11.22 27.08
N GLU A 267 3.78 11.12 27.65
CA GLU A 267 2.58 10.58 27.01
C GLU A 267 1.46 11.60 27.19
N ILE A 268 0.83 12.00 26.09
CA ILE A 268 -0.17 13.05 26.03
C ILE A 268 -1.41 12.48 25.37
N SER A 269 -2.49 12.35 26.15
CA SER A 269 -3.77 11.90 25.61
C SER A 269 -4.52 13.06 24.95
N GLY A 270 -5.04 12.79 23.75
CA GLY A 270 -5.94 13.66 23.02
C GLY A 270 -7.29 13.82 23.71
N LYS A 271 -8.06 14.79 23.24
CA LYS A 271 -9.45 14.94 23.67
C LYS A 271 -10.27 13.76 23.14
N ARG A 272 -11.31 13.34 23.87
CA ARG A 272 -12.16 12.18 23.49
C ARG A 272 -12.76 12.24 22.08
N HIS A 273 -12.89 13.45 21.53
CA HIS A 273 -13.45 13.67 20.19
C HIS A 273 -12.38 13.83 19.10
N GLN A 274 -11.10 13.66 19.42
CA GLN A 274 -10.00 13.79 18.49
C GLN A 274 -9.53 12.42 18.04
N ARG A 275 -9.23 12.28 16.75
CA ARG A 275 -8.61 11.10 16.16
C ARG A 275 -7.38 11.53 15.37
N PHE A 276 -6.21 11.16 15.86
CA PHE A 276 -4.94 11.54 15.25
C PHE A 276 -4.66 10.70 14.00
N ILE A 277 -4.08 11.34 13.00
CA ILE A 277 -3.77 10.70 11.70
C ILE A 277 -2.37 11.04 11.17
N GLY A 278 -1.70 12.06 11.71
CA GLY A 278 -0.34 12.44 11.33
C GLY A 278 0.32 13.30 12.41
N VAL A 279 1.64 13.26 12.46
CA VAL A 279 2.46 14.09 13.35
C VAL A 279 3.74 14.49 12.61
N ASP A 280 4.18 15.72 12.86
CA ASP A 280 5.39 16.32 12.31
C ASP A 280 6.00 17.29 13.33
N CYS A 281 7.31 17.55 13.27
CA CYS A 281 8.03 18.46 14.18
C CYS A 281 8.84 19.49 13.38
N ALA A 282 8.76 20.76 13.76
CA ALA A 282 9.58 21.85 13.22
C ALA A 282 9.48 23.12 14.08
N ASP A 283 10.54 23.93 14.13
CA ASP A 283 10.51 25.30 14.66
C ASP A 283 9.95 26.24 13.58
N ILE A 284 8.65 26.52 13.64
CA ILE A 284 7.97 27.38 12.66
C ILE A 284 7.76 28.79 13.20
N ASN A 285 7.70 28.95 14.53
CA ASN A 285 7.57 30.27 15.14
C ASN A 285 8.93 31.00 15.28
N GLY A 286 10.05 30.30 15.09
CA GLY A 286 11.41 30.83 15.08
C GLY A 286 12.01 31.07 16.47
N ASN A 287 11.52 30.37 17.50
CA ASN A 287 11.98 30.53 18.88
C ASN A 287 13.15 29.60 19.26
N GLY A 288 13.58 28.70 18.35
CA GLY A 288 14.64 27.73 18.59
C GLY A 288 14.19 26.43 19.28
N LEU A 289 12.88 26.23 19.46
CA LEU A 289 12.27 25.01 20.01
C LEU A 289 11.31 24.43 18.97
N GLU A 290 11.45 23.16 18.60
CA GLU A 290 10.55 22.59 17.60
C GLU A 290 9.15 22.35 18.17
N GLU A 291 8.13 22.84 17.47
CA GLU A 291 6.74 22.54 17.81
C GLU A 291 6.31 21.19 17.25
N ILE A 292 5.37 20.54 17.92
CA ILE A 292 4.76 19.28 17.48
C ILE A 292 3.42 19.57 16.81
N PHE A 293 3.35 19.37 15.51
CA PHE A 293 2.15 19.53 14.70
C PHE A 293 1.36 18.23 14.64
N VAL A 294 0.18 18.20 15.25
CA VAL A 294 -0.68 17.01 15.23
C VAL A 294 -1.85 17.23 14.30
N THR A 295 -1.87 16.43 13.23
CA THR A 295 -3.02 16.35 12.33
C THR A 295 -4.09 15.46 12.94
N SER A 296 -5.26 16.04 13.19
CA SER A 296 -6.35 15.38 13.91
C SER A 296 -7.71 15.65 13.27
N LEU A 297 -8.57 14.65 13.31
CA LEU A 297 -9.96 14.73 12.88
C LEU A 297 -10.89 14.72 14.08
N SER A 298 -12.04 15.37 13.94
CA SER A 298 -13.13 15.21 14.90
C SER A 298 -13.66 13.77 14.92
N ALA A 299 -14.42 13.41 15.96
CA ALA A 299 -14.95 12.07 16.15
C ALA A 299 -15.86 11.61 15.01
N SER A 300 -16.56 12.54 14.35
CA SER A 300 -17.36 12.26 13.17
C SER A 300 -16.50 11.98 11.92
N GLY A 301 -15.22 12.33 11.96
CA GLY A 301 -14.29 12.25 10.83
C GLY A 301 -14.56 13.29 9.75
N GLN A 302 -15.44 14.28 9.99
CA GLN A 302 -15.93 15.23 8.97
C GLN A 302 -15.20 16.59 8.98
N SER A 303 -14.56 16.94 10.09
CA SER A 303 -13.82 18.19 10.24
C SER A 303 -12.41 17.93 10.75
N LEU A 304 -11.49 18.82 10.42
CA LEU A 304 -10.19 18.90 11.07
C LEU A 304 -10.36 19.53 12.45
N ASP A 305 -9.59 19.00 13.39
CA ASP A 305 -9.43 19.48 14.76
C ASP A 305 -7.95 19.32 15.14
N SER A 306 -7.09 19.80 14.23
CA SER A 306 -5.64 19.75 14.38
C SER A 306 -5.18 20.75 15.44
N PHE A 307 -3.99 20.53 15.97
CA PHE A 307 -3.45 21.35 17.05
C PHE A 307 -1.93 21.27 17.05
N VAL A 308 -1.32 22.20 17.77
CA VAL A 308 0.12 22.34 17.89
C VAL A 308 0.50 22.32 19.37
N LEU A 309 1.52 21.55 19.71
CA LEU A 309 2.09 21.48 21.05
C LEU A 309 3.47 22.12 21.06
N GLU A 310 3.80 22.79 22.16
CA GLU A 310 5.12 23.36 22.42
C GLU A 310 5.48 23.09 23.88
N SER A 311 6.75 22.80 24.16
CA SER A 311 7.24 22.61 25.52
C SER A 311 7.40 23.95 26.23
N ASP A 312 7.00 24.04 27.50
CA ASP A 312 7.37 25.17 28.37
C ASP A 312 8.56 24.85 29.31
N GLY A 313 9.19 23.69 29.11
CA GLY A 313 10.26 23.14 29.93
C GLY A 313 9.77 22.17 31.02
N ASP A 314 8.50 22.25 31.44
CA ASP A 314 7.89 21.35 32.42
C ASP A 314 6.87 20.39 31.75
N ASP A 315 6.07 20.90 30.81
CA ASP A 315 5.05 20.15 30.08
C ASP A 315 4.91 20.64 28.62
N PHE A 316 4.15 19.87 27.83
CA PHE A 316 3.78 20.20 26.45
C PHE A 316 2.40 20.85 26.43
N ASN A 317 2.36 22.13 26.12
CA ASN A 317 1.13 22.93 26.09
C ASN A 317 0.58 23.06 24.68
N ARG A 318 -0.75 23.15 24.57
CA ARG A 318 -1.43 23.45 23.31
C ARG A 318 -1.30 24.95 23.00
N VAL A 319 -0.44 25.30 22.05
CA VAL A 319 -0.26 26.68 21.59
C VAL A 319 -1.23 27.07 20.49
N SER A 320 -1.71 26.10 19.71
CA SER A 320 -2.81 26.26 18.74
C SER A 320 -3.75 25.05 18.79
N GLU A 321 -5.05 25.25 18.61
CA GLU A 321 -6.05 24.17 18.61
C GLU A 321 -7.29 24.50 17.78
N GLY A 322 -7.98 23.46 17.30
CA GLY A 322 -9.14 23.61 16.42
C GLY A 322 -8.76 24.00 15.00
N ASP A 323 -7.53 23.68 14.60
CA ASP A 323 -6.96 24.15 13.35
C ASP A 323 -7.54 23.38 12.16
N PRO A 324 -7.92 24.09 11.08
CA PRO A 324 -8.59 23.51 9.92
C PRO A 324 -7.59 22.97 8.88
N TRP A 325 -6.42 22.50 9.32
CA TRP A 325 -5.31 22.09 8.46
C TRP A 325 -4.93 20.62 8.65
N TYR A 326 -4.74 19.91 7.55
CA TYR A 326 -3.81 18.79 7.54
C TYR A 326 -2.41 19.38 7.55
N TYR A 327 -1.63 19.07 8.57
CA TYR A 327 -0.25 19.49 8.69
C TYR A 327 0.69 18.46 8.09
N ARG A 328 1.73 18.96 7.42
CA ARG A 328 2.95 18.22 7.09
C ARG A 328 4.13 19.16 7.18
N VAL A 329 5.27 18.63 7.61
CA VAL A 329 6.56 19.32 7.46
C VAL A 329 7.27 18.69 6.27
N ILE A 330 7.72 19.53 5.34
CA ILE A 330 8.64 19.14 4.27
C ILE A 330 9.97 19.84 4.52
N GLU A 331 11.06 19.22 4.09
CA GLU A 331 12.40 19.80 4.16
C GLU A 331 12.82 20.20 2.75
N MET A 332 13.41 21.38 2.62
CA MET A 332 13.96 21.88 1.36
C MET A 332 15.43 22.26 1.53
N PRO A 333 16.30 22.00 0.54
CA PRO A 333 17.74 22.24 0.66
C PRO A 333 18.12 23.65 1.12
N ASP A 334 17.49 24.69 0.55
CA ASP A 334 17.84 26.08 0.82
C ASP A 334 16.99 26.76 1.90
N LEU A 335 15.82 26.20 2.24
CA LEU A 335 14.83 26.81 3.12
C LEU A 335 14.65 26.05 4.45
N GLY A 336 15.23 24.86 4.58
CA GLY A 336 15.08 24.00 5.74
C GLY A 336 13.67 23.43 5.88
N LYS A 337 13.27 23.12 7.12
CA LYS A 337 11.94 22.61 7.45
C LYS A 337 10.87 23.69 7.22
N MET A 338 9.80 23.33 6.52
CA MET A 338 8.67 24.19 6.22
C MET A 338 7.37 23.48 6.55
N LEU A 339 6.47 24.19 7.24
CA LEU A 339 5.11 23.71 7.49
C LEU A 339 4.23 23.96 6.26
N VAL A 340 3.57 22.91 5.80
CA VAL A 340 2.59 22.97 4.71
C VAL A 340 1.24 22.46 5.17
N GLY A 341 0.19 23.04 4.56
CA GLY A 341 -1.18 22.88 4.98
C GLY A 341 -2.13 22.69 3.82
N GLN A 342 -3.06 21.75 3.95
CA GLN A 342 -4.24 21.65 3.08
C GLN A 342 -5.50 21.50 3.91
N ARG A 343 -6.60 22.08 3.42
CA ARG A 343 -7.89 22.04 4.11
C ARG A 343 -8.73 20.89 3.59
N ARG A 344 -9.82 20.60 4.31
CA ARG A 344 -10.88 19.71 3.88
C ARG A 344 -12.24 20.37 3.98
N THR A 345 -13.24 19.71 3.40
CA THR A 345 -14.64 19.91 3.73
C THR A 345 -15.26 18.59 4.19
N MET A 346 -16.58 18.60 4.43
CA MET A 346 -17.34 17.40 4.80
C MET A 346 -17.33 16.35 3.69
N ASN A 347 -17.40 16.77 2.42
CA ASN A 347 -17.56 15.89 1.27
C ASN A 347 -16.27 15.71 0.45
N ASP A 348 -15.30 16.59 0.64
CA ASP A 348 -14.02 16.53 -0.07
C ASP A 348 -12.88 16.47 0.96
N PRO A 349 -12.14 15.36 1.01
CA PRO A 349 -11.04 15.17 1.93
C PRO A 349 -9.84 16.07 1.63
N PHE A 350 -9.69 16.62 0.42
CA PHE A 350 -8.55 17.49 0.07
C PHE A 350 -9.00 18.66 -0.78
N VAL A 351 -9.31 19.78 -0.12
CA VAL A 351 -9.89 20.95 -0.75
C VAL A 351 -8.84 22.01 -1.02
N GLY A 352 -8.84 22.49 -2.27
CA GLY A 352 -8.03 23.62 -2.69
C GLY A 352 -6.55 23.25 -2.80
N ALA A 353 -5.71 24.29 -2.80
CA ALA A 353 -4.27 24.14 -2.92
C ALA A 353 -3.61 23.78 -1.59
N VAL A 354 -2.38 23.27 -1.68
CA VAL A 354 -1.45 23.22 -0.54
C VAL A 354 -0.80 24.59 -0.37
N TYR A 355 -0.69 25.04 0.87
CA TYR A 355 -0.09 26.31 1.24
C TYR A 355 1.09 26.10 2.17
N ARG A 356 2.13 26.93 2.05
CA ARG A 356 3.06 27.20 3.15
C ARG A 356 2.27 27.88 4.27
N LEU A 357 2.47 27.40 5.49
CA LEU A 357 1.87 27.97 6.68
C LEU A 357 2.93 28.71 7.50
N ALA A 358 2.54 29.80 8.13
CA ALA A 358 3.37 30.58 9.03
C ALA A 358 2.63 30.86 10.35
N CYS A 359 3.38 31.01 11.44
CA CYS A 359 2.82 31.43 12.72
C CYS A 359 2.55 32.94 12.70
N VAL A 360 1.27 33.32 12.73
CA VAL A 360 0.79 34.71 12.74
C VAL A 360 -0.09 34.90 13.98
N ASN A 361 0.36 35.73 14.92
CA ASN A 361 -0.34 36.00 16.18
C ASN A 361 -0.69 34.72 16.98
N GLY A 362 0.20 33.73 17.00
CA GLY A 362 0.00 32.46 17.71
C GLY A 362 -0.97 31.49 17.03
N ARG A 363 -1.27 31.69 15.74
CA ARG A 363 -2.03 30.74 14.91
C ARG A 363 -1.30 30.45 13.62
N TYR A 364 -1.54 29.28 13.06
CA TYR A 364 -0.93 28.89 11.78
C TYR A 364 -1.85 29.25 10.62
N GLU A 365 -1.43 30.25 9.85
CA GLU A 365 -2.19 30.81 8.73
C GLU A 365 -1.49 30.54 7.40
N SER A 366 -2.27 30.45 6.31
CA SER A 366 -1.73 30.27 4.96
C SER A 366 -1.04 31.53 4.48
N GLU A 367 0.17 31.39 3.98
CA GLU A 367 0.98 32.49 3.45
C GLU A 367 1.13 32.36 1.93
N GLU A 368 1.88 31.37 1.46
CA GLU A 368 2.15 31.16 0.04
C GLU A 368 1.50 29.88 -0.48
N ARG A 369 0.99 29.90 -1.71
CA ARG A 369 0.48 28.70 -2.39
C ARG A 369 1.61 27.92 -3.03
N ILE A 370 1.73 26.64 -2.69
CA ILE A 370 2.62 25.71 -3.38
C ILE A 370 1.97 25.25 -4.69
N ARG A 371 2.71 25.34 -5.79
CA ARG A 371 2.25 24.93 -7.11
C ARG A 371 2.50 23.45 -7.31
N LEU A 372 1.51 22.63 -6.94
CA LEU A 372 1.57 21.19 -7.14
C LEU A 372 0.85 20.74 -8.42
N PRO A 373 1.29 19.62 -9.03
CA PRO A 373 0.54 18.93 -10.07
C PRO A 373 -0.87 18.57 -9.63
N LYS A 374 -1.79 18.47 -10.59
CA LYS A 374 -3.19 18.11 -10.30
C LYS A 374 -3.27 16.72 -9.67
N GLY A 375 -4.04 16.58 -8.59
CA GLY A 375 -4.27 15.31 -7.88
C GLY A 375 -3.32 15.07 -6.71
N VAL A 376 -2.23 15.83 -6.62
CA VAL A 376 -1.29 15.75 -5.49
C VAL A 376 -1.87 16.46 -4.28
N ASN A 377 -1.91 15.76 -3.14
CA ASN A 377 -2.36 16.30 -1.85
C ASN A 377 -1.18 16.49 -0.89
N VAL A 378 -1.43 17.13 0.24
CA VAL A 378 -0.41 17.52 1.23
C VAL A 378 0.46 16.37 1.73
N PHE A 379 -0.02 15.12 1.72
CA PHE A 379 0.69 14.00 2.31
C PHE A 379 1.70 13.32 1.39
N GLY A 380 1.51 13.45 0.09
CA GLY A 380 2.16 12.60 -0.92
C GLY A 380 3.17 13.32 -1.79
N PHE A 381 3.87 14.35 -1.30
CA PHE A 381 4.92 15.02 -2.05
C PHE A 381 6.09 15.46 -1.18
N ALA A 382 7.23 15.69 -1.82
CA ALA A 382 8.39 16.40 -1.30
C ALA A 382 8.99 17.29 -2.41
N ILE A 383 9.86 18.22 -2.02
CA ILE A 383 10.57 19.14 -2.93
C ILE A 383 12.06 19.04 -2.60
N GLY A 384 12.89 18.82 -3.61
CA GLY A 384 14.32 18.60 -3.40
C GLY A 384 15.16 18.73 -4.66
N ASP A 385 16.50 18.76 -4.53
CA ASP A 385 17.41 18.73 -5.68
C ASP A 385 17.71 17.28 -6.12
N ILE A 386 16.68 16.62 -6.66
CA ILE A 386 16.76 15.21 -7.04
C ILE A 386 17.51 15.04 -8.36
N MET A 387 17.36 15.98 -9.30
CA MET A 387 17.94 15.87 -10.65
C MET A 387 19.33 16.55 -10.78
N GLY A 388 19.80 17.25 -9.75
CA GLY A 388 21.10 17.95 -9.75
C GLY A 388 21.15 19.10 -10.75
N LYS A 389 20.03 19.81 -10.92
CA LYS A 389 19.88 20.89 -11.92
C LYS A 389 19.79 22.28 -11.28
N THR A 390 20.03 22.43 -9.98
CA THR A 390 19.79 23.68 -9.19
C THR A 390 18.33 24.17 -9.23
N ASP A 391 17.45 23.41 -9.87
CA ASP A 391 16.03 23.68 -10.00
C ASP A 391 15.29 22.66 -9.12
N GLU A 392 14.48 23.17 -8.19
CA GLU A 392 13.65 22.36 -7.31
C GLU A 392 12.82 21.34 -8.11
N THR A 393 12.94 20.07 -7.73
CA THR A 393 12.18 18.96 -8.30
C THR A 393 11.07 18.60 -7.34
N ILE A 394 9.83 18.54 -7.85
CA ILE A 394 8.71 17.99 -7.08
C ILE A 394 8.70 16.48 -7.31
N VAL A 395 8.78 15.72 -6.22
CA VAL A 395 8.50 14.28 -6.21
C VAL A 395 7.16 14.06 -5.57
N ALA A 396 6.27 13.32 -6.21
CA ALA A 396 4.93 13.08 -5.69
C ALA A 396 4.39 11.69 -6.02
N PHE A 397 3.49 11.21 -5.18
CA PHE A 397 2.68 10.03 -5.47
C PHE A 397 1.49 10.37 -6.37
N ASP A 398 1.18 9.47 -7.31
CA ASP A 398 -0.12 9.43 -7.96
C ASP A 398 -1.15 8.61 -7.17
N GLU A 399 -2.35 8.46 -7.72
CA GLU A 399 -3.47 7.76 -7.08
C GLU A 399 -3.20 6.26 -6.86
N ASP A 400 -2.24 5.68 -7.59
CA ASP A 400 -1.80 4.29 -7.50
C ASP A 400 -0.47 4.14 -6.72
N ASP A 401 -0.05 5.21 -6.04
CA ASP A 401 1.22 5.35 -5.32
C ASP A 401 2.48 5.09 -6.17
N HIS A 402 2.43 5.39 -7.47
CA HIS A 402 3.65 5.49 -8.26
C HIS A 402 4.29 6.86 -8.03
N ILE A 403 5.62 6.87 -8.01
CA ILE A 403 6.41 8.09 -7.88
C ILE A 403 6.41 8.80 -9.23
N ARG A 404 6.16 10.10 -9.23
CA ARG A 404 6.28 10.99 -10.38
C ARG A 404 7.23 12.12 -10.05
N LEU A 405 8.10 12.47 -11.00
CA LEU A 405 9.02 13.60 -10.92
C LEU A 405 8.54 14.71 -11.84
N PHE A 406 8.55 15.93 -11.32
CA PHE A 406 8.21 17.14 -12.06
C PHE A 406 9.33 18.16 -11.92
N GLY A 407 9.78 18.71 -13.04
CA GLY A 407 10.75 19.80 -13.05
C GLY A 407 10.14 21.14 -12.61
N SER A 408 10.98 22.16 -12.46
CA SER A 408 10.61 23.54 -12.06
C SER A 408 9.53 24.19 -12.94
N SER A 409 9.42 23.79 -14.21
CA SER A 409 8.38 24.25 -15.15
C SER A 409 7.00 23.62 -14.92
N GLY A 410 6.91 22.59 -14.06
CA GLY A 410 5.71 21.79 -13.81
C GLY A 410 5.49 20.65 -14.80
N GLY A 411 6.38 20.46 -15.78
CA GLY A 411 6.37 19.31 -16.68
C GLY A 411 6.75 18.02 -15.96
N GLU A 412 6.07 16.92 -16.28
CA GLU A 412 6.43 15.59 -15.81
C GLU A 412 7.67 15.09 -16.56
N GLU A 413 8.71 14.73 -15.81
CA GLU A 413 9.98 14.25 -16.34
C GLU A 413 10.05 12.72 -16.29
N TRP A 414 9.41 12.08 -15.30
CA TRP A 414 9.48 10.63 -15.10
C TRP A 414 8.36 10.09 -14.20
N LYS A 415 8.00 8.82 -14.39
CA LYS A 415 7.08 8.05 -13.54
C LYS A 415 7.65 6.66 -13.27
N SER A 416 7.50 6.16 -12.04
CA SER A 416 7.93 4.82 -11.67
C SER A 416 7.03 3.73 -12.24
N ASP A 417 7.63 2.56 -12.50
CA ASP A 417 6.90 1.34 -12.84
C ASP A 417 6.37 0.61 -11.60
N GLU A 418 7.05 0.78 -10.46
CA GLU A 418 6.67 0.19 -9.17
C GLU A 418 5.89 1.18 -8.31
N SER A 419 5.03 0.66 -7.44
CA SER A 419 4.25 1.41 -6.46
C SER A 419 4.93 1.36 -5.08
N TYR A 420 4.94 2.50 -4.38
CA TYR A 420 5.60 2.72 -3.09
C TYR A 420 4.62 3.23 -2.02
N GLY A 421 3.36 2.78 -2.14
CA GLY A 421 2.25 3.22 -1.32
C GLY A 421 2.22 2.70 0.11
N GLY A 422 1.37 3.36 0.91
CA GLY A 422 1.17 3.06 2.32
C GLY A 422 -0.13 2.34 2.67
N MET A 423 -0.30 2.13 3.97
CA MET A 423 -1.51 1.54 4.59
C MET A 423 -2.41 2.54 5.28
N ASN A 424 -1.96 3.76 5.55
CA ASN A 424 -2.75 4.74 6.28
C ASN A 424 -3.99 5.10 5.46
N TYR A 425 -5.13 5.22 6.13
CA TYR A 425 -6.39 5.51 5.46
C TYR A 425 -7.32 6.38 6.31
N LEU A 426 -8.22 7.06 5.62
CA LEU A 426 -9.37 7.75 6.19
C LEU A 426 -10.64 7.03 5.76
N ASP A 427 -11.51 6.74 6.71
CA ASP A 427 -12.88 6.36 6.42
C ASP A 427 -13.69 7.63 6.18
N ILE A 428 -14.28 7.75 4.99
CA ILE A 428 -15.06 8.91 4.53
C ILE A 428 -16.51 8.48 4.33
N ASN A 429 -17.43 9.24 4.91
CA ASN A 429 -18.86 9.04 4.69
C ASN A 429 -19.28 9.85 3.46
N LEU A 430 -19.54 9.17 2.33
CA LEU A 430 -19.90 9.85 1.08
C LEU A 430 -21.40 10.14 0.93
N ASP A 431 -22.25 9.65 1.84
CA ASP A 431 -23.70 9.85 1.72
C ASP A 431 -24.37 10.10 3.09
N VAL A 432 -24.97 11.27 3.26
CA VAL A 432 -25.75 11.67 4.45
C VAL A 432 -27.24 11.28 4.29
N GLY A 433 -27.60 10.56 3.22
CA GLY A 433 -28.89 9.87 3.07
C GLY A 433 -28.91 8.49 3.73
N ARG A 434 -30.09 8.06 4.22
CA ARG A 434 -30.33 6.81 4.98
C ARG A 434 -29.75 5.55 4.30
N GLY A 435 -28.47 5.27 4.56
CA GLY A 435 -27.77 4.09 4.04
C GLY A 435 -26.28 4.30 3.71
N GLY A 436 -25.63 5.36 4.23
CA GLY A 436 -24.29 5.78 3.84
C GLY A 436 -23.25 4.67 3.72
N THR A 437 -22.61 4.61 2.55
CA THR A 437 -21.46 3.73 2.31
C THR A 437 -20.21 4.44 2.84
N VAL A 438 -19.48 3.77 3.72
CA VAL A 438 -18.17 4.25 4.18
C VAL A 438 -17.16 3.88 3.12
N GLU A 439 -16.58 4.87 2.44
CA GLU A 439 -15.47 4.67 1.52
C GLU A 439 -14.15 4.85 2.24
N ARG A 440 -13.18 3.99 1.93
CA ARG A 440 -11.84 4.06 2.48
C ARG A 440 -10.93 4.78 1.51
N LEU A 441 -10.48 5.98 1.88
CA LEU A 441 -9.45 6.70 1.16
C LEU A 441 -8.08 6.36 1.74
N TYR A 442 -7.21 5.76 0.95
CA TYR A 442 -5.82 5.56 1.34
C TYR A 442 -5.04 6.86 1.22
N LEU A 443 -4.29 7.17 2.27
CA LEU A 443 -3.41 8.32 2.32
C LEU A 443 -2.04 7.90 1.77
N PRO A 444 -1.43 8.69 0.88
CA PRO A 444 -0.04 8.50 0.51
C PRO A 444 0.85 8.52 1.75
N GLN A 445 1.86 7.66 1.77
CA GLN A 445 2.94 7.82 2.73
C GLN A 445 3.77 9.05 2.38
N ARG A 446 4.46 9.61 3.38
CA ARG A 446 5.38 10.71 3.11
C ARG A 446 6.48 10.24 2.15
N ILE A 447 7.10 11.17 1.46
CA ILE A 447 8.32 10.98 0.69
C ILE A 447 9.37 11.82 1.39
N CYS A 448 10.55 11.26 1.64
CA CYS A 448 11.67 12.03 2.18
C CYS A 448 12.75 12.17 1.12
N THR A 449 13.47 13.28 1.13
CA THR A 449 14.65 13.51 0.29
C THR A 449 15.85 13.80 1.17
N ARG A 450 17.02 13.26 0.80
CA ARG A 450 18.30 13.51 1.50
C ARG A 450 19.45 13.15 0.57
N ASP A 451 20.51 13.96 0.56
CA ASP A 451 21.78 13.57 -0.08
C ASP A 451 22.47 12.50 0.78
N VAL A 452 22.19 11.23 0.48
CA VAL A 452 22.70 10.10 1.27
C VAL A 452 24.13 9.76 0.86
N ASN A 453 24.47 9.97 -0.40
CA ASN A 453 25.74 9.53 -0.96
C ASN A 453 26.82 10.65 -0.99
N GLY A 454 26.43 11.90 -0.75
CA GLY A 454 27.29 13.09 -0.73
C GLY A 454 27.68 13.62 -2.11
N ASP A 455 26.92 13.32 -3.16
CA ASP A 455 27.17 13.80 -4.53
C ASP A 455 26.52 15.16 -4.83
N GLY A 456 25.84 15.76 -3.84
CA GLY A 456 25.14 17.02 -3.95
C GLY A 456 23.75 16.91 -4.59
N LYS A 457 23.25 15.69 -4.83
CA LYS A 457 21.87 15.44 -5.25
C LYS A 457 21.14 14.69 -4.15
N GLU A 458 19.87 15.00 -4.00
CA GLU A 458 19.05 14.29 -3.02
C GLU A 458 18.51 12.98 -3.60
N GLU A 459 18.67 11.91 -2.82
CA GLU A 459 17.98 10.66 -3.04
C GLU A 459 16.54 10.72 -2.50
N VAL A 460 15.65 10.00 -3.18
CA VAL A 460 14.26 9.80 -2.77
C VAL A 460 14.15 8.56 -1.90
N ILE A 461 13.72 8.72 -0.66
CA ILE A 461 13.56 7.64 0.32
C ILE A 461 12.07 7.40 0.56
N VAL A 462 11.65 6.17 0.30
CA VAL A 462 10.24 5.75 0.33
C VAL A 462 10.07 4.38 0.96
N ALA A 463 8.91 4.14 1.55
CA ALA A 463 8.51 2.80 1.95
C ALA A 463 8.00 2.02 0.72
N SER A 464 8.30 0.74 0.67
CA SER A 464 7.73 -0.22 -0.27
C SER A 464 7.18 -1.40 0.51
N HIS A 465 6.07 -1.95 0.04
CA HIS A 465 5.38 -3.01 0.75
C HIS A 465 5.12 -4.22 -0.16
N GLU A 466 5.23 -5.41 0.42
CA GLU A 466 4.83 -6.65 -0.22
C GLU A 466 3.59 -7.20 0.51
N GLY A 467 2.59 -7.64 -0.25
CA GLY A 467 1.31 -7.98 0.35
C GLY A 467 0.31 -8.72 -0.53
N PHE A 468 -0.53 -9.49 0.15
CA PHE A 468 -1.52 -10.44 -0.37
C PHE A 468 -2.68 -9.80 -1.15
N LEU A 469 -3.04 -8.52 -0.88
CA LEU A 469 -4.24 -7.86 -1.44
C LEU A 469 -4.02 -6.46 -2.03
N ALA A 470 -2.80 -5.91 -1.92
CA ALA A 470 -2.53 -4.51 -2.27
C ALA A 470 -2.73 -4.17 -3.75
N THR A 471 -2.50 -5.14 -4.64
CA THR A 471 -2.60 -4.99 -6.10
C THR A 471 -3.97 -5.39 -6.68
N LEU A 472 -4.89 -5.92 -5.86
CA LEU A 472 -6.15 -6.51 -6.35
C LEU A 472 -7.42 -5.80 -5.85
N PHE A 473 -7.34 -5.02 -4.76
CA PHE A 473 -8.51 -4.36 -4.15
C PHE A 473 -8.20 -2.92 -3.74
N ALA A 474 -8.84 -1.96 -4.41
CA ALA A 474 -8.80 -0.55 -4.01
C ALA A 474 -9.34 -0.31 -2.58
N THR A 475 -10.21 -1.19 -2.08
CA THR A 475 -10.93 -1.00 -0.80
C THR A 475 -10.23 -1.61 0.43
N TYR A 476 -9.30 -2.55 0.26
CA TYR A 476 -8.64 -3.22 1.40
C TYR A 476 -7.20 -3.66 1.13
N ARG A 477 -6.24 -2.77 1.41
CA ARG A 477 -4.81 -3.07 1.43
C ARG A 477 -4.44 -3.90 2.66
N ARG A 478 -3.57 -4.88 2.48
CA ARG A 478 -2.92 -5.62 3.58
C ARG A 478 -1.55 -6.08 3.12
N PHE A 479 -0.53 -5.75 3.91
CA PHE A 479 0.85 -6.14 3.65
C PHE A 479 1.36 -7.11 4.71
N SER A 480 2.18 -8.06 4.26
CA SER A 480 2.87 -9.03 5.13
C SER A 480 4.24 -8.52 5.55
N SER A 481 4.87 -7.69 4.71
CA SER A 481 6.15 -7.05 4.99
C SER A 481 6.23 -5.66 4.36
N GLY A 482 7.08 -4.81 4.95
CA GLY A 482 7.50 -3.53 4.40
C GLY A 482 9.02 -3.46 4.33
N ARG A 483 9.54 -2.50 3.58
CA ARG A 483 10.96 -2.18 3.47
C ARG A 483 11.10 -0.71 3.11
N MET A 484 12.22 -0.10 3.48
CA MET A 484 12.59 1.22 2.98
C MET A 484 13.48 1.08 1.77
N VAL A 485 13.28 1.93 0.78
CA VAL A 485 14.01 1.96 -0.49
C VAL A 485 14.53 3.38 -0.69
N CYS A 486 15.79 3.48 -1.07
CA CYS A 486 16.43 4.74 -1.42
C CYS A 486 16.76 4.72 -2.92
N LEU A 487 16.30 5.76 -3.60
CA LEU A 487 16.25 5.91 -5.04
C LEU A 487 17.07 7.12 -5.46
N SER A 488 18.04 6.94 -6.35
CA SER A 488 18.86 8.04 -6.89
C SER A 488 18.46 8.29 -8.34
N PHE A 489 18.41 9.55 -8.75
CA PHE A 489 18.13 9.90 -10.14
C PHE A 489 19.40 9.73 -10.99
N LYS A 490 19.33 8.83 -11.96
CA LYS A 490 20.35 8.66 -13.00
C LYS A 490 19.78 9.13 -14.34
N ASP A 491 20.51 8.91 -15.44
CA ASP A 491 20.26 9.52 -16.75
C ASP A 491 18.79 9.58 -17.22
N HIS A 492 17.98 8.56 -16.90
CA HIS A 492 16.62 8.41 -17.41
C HIS A 492 15.56 8.13 -16.33
N GLY A 493 15.89 8.28 -15.05
CA GLY A 493 14.92 8.01 -13.98
C GLY A 493 15.53 7.63 -12.64
N LEU A 494 14.65 7.42 -11.67
CA LEU A 494 15.02 6.93 -10.35
C LEU A 494 15.39 5.44 -10.42
N VAL A 495 16.54 5.11 -9.87
CA VAL A 495 17.01 3.73 -9.70
C VAL A 495 17.26 3.45 -8.23
N LYS A 496 16.97 2.23 -7.79
CA LYS A 496 17.24 1.78 -6.42
C LYS A 496 18.75 1.69 -6.24
N ILE A 497 19.30 2.51 -5.34
CA ILE A 497 20.71 2.41 -4.96
C ILE A 497 20.87 1.68 -3.62
N LEU A 498 19.80 1.63 -2.81
CA LEU A 498 19.83 1.03 -1.49
C LEU A 498 18.46 0.46 -1.10
N GLN A 499 18.48 -0.67 -0.41
CA GLN A 499 17.31 -1.28 0.21
C GLN A 499 17.61 -1.67 1.65
N ILE A 500 16.77 -1.19 2.57
CA ILE A 500 16.83 -1.59 3.98
C ILE A 500 16.17 -2.98 4.11
N PRO A 501 16.70 -3.88 4.97
CA PRO A 501 16.13 -5.20 5.20
C PRO A 501 14.62 -5.18 5.47
N LYS A 502 13.91 -6.23 5.01
CA LYS A 502 12.46 -6.34 5.20
C LYS A 502 12.10 -6.34 6.69
N VAL A 503 11.10 -5.56 7.03
CA VAL A 503 10.43 -5.59 8.34
C VAL A 503 9.13 -6.38 8.21
N SER A 504 8.87 -7.28 9.16
CA SER A 504 7.60 -8.02 9.19
C SER A 504 6.48 -7.12 9.74
N GLY A 505 5.32 -7.16 9.08
CA GLY A 505 4.25 -6.18 9.21
C GLY A 505 4.32 -5.11 8.13
N TYR A 506 3.47 -4.09 8.21
CA TYR A 506 3.57 -2.92 7.32
C TYR A 506 4.31 -1.78 8.02
N ILE A 507 4.93 -0.91 7.24
CA ILE A 507 5.47 0.36 7.71
C ILE A 507 4.30 1.32 7.79
N SER A 508 4.00 1.83 8.97
CA SER A 508 2.91 2.79 9.19
C SER A 508 3.33 4.20 8.81
N ASP A 509 4.52 4.61 9.25
CA ASP A 509 5.17 5.87 8.93
C ASP A 509 6.68 5.74 9.21
N TYR A 510 7.46 6.72 8.77
CA TYR A 510 8.90 6.80 8.97
C TYR A 510 9.36 8.25 8.99
N ALA A 511 10.56 8.50 9.48
CA ALA A 511 11.21 9.81 9.47
C ALA A 511 12.73 9.63 9.31
N ILE A 512 13.42 10.71 8.93
CA ILE A 512 14.88 10.72 8.75
C ILE A 512 15.47 11.75 9.70
N GLY A 513 16.52 11.37 10.41
CA GLY A 513 17.25 12.25 11.31
C GLY A 513 18.19 11.46 12.21
N ASP A 514 19.21 12.14 12.70
CA ASP A 514 20.18 11.63 13.67
C ASP A 514 19.55 11.55 15.07
N ILE A 515 19.21 10.33 15.51
CA ILE A 515 18.56 10.09 16.82
C ILE A 515 19.55 9.70 17.91
N ASP A 516 20.81 9.39 17.58
CA ASP A 516 21.82 8.99 18.56
C ASP A 516 23.01 9.96 18.67
N LEU A 517 22.95 11.04 17.89
CA LEU A 517 23.86 12.19 17.85
C LEU A 517 25.28 11.82 17.42
N ASP A 518 25.41 10.86 16.51
CA ASP A 518 26.70 10.43 15.96
C ASP A 518 27.11 11.19 14.67
N GLY A 519 26.25 12.08 14.18
CA GLY A 519 26.42 12.89 12.98
C GLY A 519 25.99 12.21 11.69
N ILE A 520 25.30 11.07 11.78
CA ILE A 520 24.74 10.32 10.64
C ILE A 520 23.23 10.22 10.84
N ASP A 521 22.47 10.39 9.76
CA ASP A 521 21.02 10.23 9.87
C ASP A 521 20.61 8.76 9.91
N GLU A 522 19.60 8.44 10.72
CA GLU A 522 18.88 7.19 10.63
C GLU A 522 17.59 7.33 9.81
N VAL A 523 17.21 6.26 9.13
CA VAL A 523 15.80 6.04 8.79
C VAL A 523 15.11 5.38 9.97
N VAL A 524 14.26 6.14 10.65
CA VAL A 524 13.47 5.68 11.80
C VAL A 524 12.10 5.24 11.32
N VAL A 525 11.79 3.96 11.49
CA VAL A 525 10.62 3.29 10.90
C VAL A 525 9.68 2.78 11.98
N ALA A 526 8.39 3.11 11.87
CA ALA A 526 7.33 2.52 12.69
C ALA A 526 6.67 1.34 11.96
N SER A 527 6.97 0.12 12.40
CA SER A 527 6.37 -1.12 11.88
C SER A 527 5.17 -1.57 12.71
N VAL A 528 4.12 -2.08 12.05
CA VAL A 528 2.90 -2.57 12.68
C VAL A 528 2.57 -3.99 12.21
N ARG A 529 2.43 -4.90 13.18
CA ARG A 529 1.94 -6.27 12.96
C ARG A 529 0.53 -6.40 13.50
N SER A 530 -0.43 -6.78 12.66
CA SER A 530 -1.81 -7.05 13.07
C SER A 530 -2.05 -8.55 13.22
N LYS A 531 -2.47 -8.98 14.42
CA LYS A 531 -2.86 -10.37 14.71
C LYS A 531 -4.32 -10.61 14.30
N GLY A 532 -4.61 -10.57 13.01
CA GLY A 532 -5.73 -11.29 12.37
C GLY A 532 -7.17 -11.09 12.86
N THR A 533 -7.47 -10.25 13.85
CA THR A 533 -8.82 -10.05 14.39
C THR A 533 -9.13 -8.57 14.57
N LEU A 534 -10.38 -8.18 14.28
CA LEU A 534 -10.93 -6.83 14.35
C LEU A 534 -10.86 -6.18 15.76
N VAL A 535 -10.42 -6.91 16.79
CA VAL A 535 -10.55 -6.55 18.22
C VAL A 535 -9.20 -6.46 18.96
N THR A 536 -8.07 -6.92 18.39
CA THR A 536 -6.78 -6.81 19.08
C THR A 536 -5.99 -5.59 18.63
N ALA A 537 -5.51 -4.78 19.59
CA ALA A 537 -4.57 -3.70 19.33
C ALA A 537 -3.35 -4.26 18.57
N GLY A 538 -3.01 -3.65 17.43
CA GLY A 538 -1.81 -4.00 16.68
C GLY A 538 -0.58 -3.99 17.59
N THR A 539 0.41 -4.80 17.27
CA THR A 539 1.73 -4.72 17.93
C THR A 539 2.66 -3.92 17.06
N SER A 540 3.27 -2.87 17.60
CA SER A 540 4.19 -2.00 16.86
C SER A 540 5.62 -2.12 17.37
N SER A 541 6.58 -1.77 16.53
CA SER A 541 7.98 -1.59 16.91
C SER A 541 8.56 -0.42 16.13
N ILE A 542 9.43 0.35 16.79
CA ILE A 542 10.24 1.39 16.15
C ILE A 542 11.62 0.78 15.89
N MET A 543 12.15 1.00 14.69
CA MET A 543 13.46 0.55 14.26
C MET A 543 14.23 1.73 13.70
N ALA A 544 15.53 1.76 13.90
CA ALA A 544 16.41 2.77 13.35
C ALA A 544 17.52 2.07 12.55
N TYR A 545 17.78 2.59 11.36
CA TYR A 545 18.78 2.09 10.42
C TYR A 545 19.64 3.26 9.98
N GLU A 546 20.93 3.19 10.28
CA GLU A 546 21.92 4.19 9.88
C GLU A 546 21.97 4.30 8.35
N LEU A 547 21.89 5.53 7.83
CA LEU A 547 22.15 5.81 6.42
C LEU A 547 23.66 5.80 6.17
N ALA A 548 24.11 5.31 5.03
CA ALA A 548 25.55 5.19 4.76
C ALA A 548 26.22 6.57 4.80
N ARG A 549 27.42 6.64 5.38
CA ARG A 549 28.24 7.86 5.29
C ARG A 549 28.68 8.14 3.84
N PRO A 550 28.64 9.41 3.41
CA PRO A 550 29.35 9.87 2.22
C PRO A 550 30.80 9.39 2.22
N GLY A 551 31.21 8.66 1.18
CA GLY A 551 32.61 8.24 0.97
C GLY A 551 33.03 6.87 1.57
N SER A 552 32.10 6.05 2.04
CA SER A 552 32.39 4.66 2.46
C SER A 552 32.42 3.63 1.32
N ALA A 553 32.07 4.04 0.10
CA ALA A 553 32.28 3.26 -1.11
C ALA A 553 33.61 3.69 -1.78
N ASN A 554 34.70 3.03 -1.40
CA ASN A 554 35.96 3.03 -2.15
C ASN A 554 36.45 1.60 -2.33
#